data_AF-A0A743Z5R0-F1
#
_entry.id   AF-A0A743Z5R0-F1
#
_cell.length_a   1.000
_cell.length_b   1.000
_cell.length_c   1.000
_cell.angle_alpha   90.00
_cell.angle_beta   90.00
_cell.angle_gamma   90.00
#
_symmetry.space_group_name_H-M   'P 1'
#
loop_
_entity.id
_entity.type
_entity.pdbx_description
1 polymer ?
#
loop_
_entity_poly.entity_id
_entity_poly.type
_entity_poly.pdbx_seq_one_letter_code
_entity_poly.pdbx_strand_id
1 'polypeptide(L)'
;MRDYIEFKKLKTISDCLTFLAKTEGSIEEIKFQLEYDPRGGDEWRNAAVRALFICNKKRRAVTARLAVLRQEEKEENVRVHQRVNDFLVKELRLRVSELVFHECENIARQKARLMNVS
;
A
#
# COMPACT_ATOMS: atom_id res chain seq x y z
N MET A 1 -29.48 1.03 -4.98
CA MET A 1 -28.69 0.01 -5.71
C MET A 1 -27.24 0.47 -5.67
N ARG A 2 -26.52 0.32 -4.55
CA ARG A 2 -25.84 -0.86 -3.98
C ARG A 2 -24.68 -1.41 -4.83
N ASP A 3 -23.89 -0.53 -5.45
CA ASP A 3 -22.48 -0.81 -5.72
C ASP A 3 -21.62 -0.30 -4.56
N TYR A 4 -21.82 -0.92 -3.40
CA TYR A 4 -20.71 -1.08 -2.47
C TYR A 4 -19.70 -1.86 -3.32
N ILE A 5 -18.68 -1.19 -3.88
CA ILE A 5 -17.53 -1.92 -4.44
C ILE A 5 -17.26 -2.99 -3.42
N GLU A 6 -17.36 -4.25 -3.83
CA GLU A 6 -17.11 -5.36 -2.95
C GLU A 6 -15.68 -5.17 -2.44
N PHE A 7 -15.55 -4.53 -1.28
CA PHE A 7 -14.28 -4.33 -0.61
C PHE A 7 -13.56 -5.68 -0.45
N LYS A 8 -14.37 -6.74 -0.39
CA LYS A 8 -13.99 -8.15 -0.40
C LYS A 8 -13.25 -8.61 -1.68
N LYS A 9 -13.36 -7.91 -2.80
CA LYS A 9 -12.64 -8.20 -4.06
C LYS A 9 -11.27 -7.53 -4.14
N LEU A 10 -10.99 -6.50 -3.34
CA LEU A 10 -9.70 -5.80 -3.33
C LEU A 10 -8.75 -6.46 -2.32
N LYS A 11 -8.22 -7.62 -2.72
CA LYS A 11 -7.38 -8.46 -1.87
C LYS A 11 -5.89 -8.15 -2.01
N THR A 12 -5.47 -7.69 -3.19
CA THR A 12 -4.07 -7.41 -3.47
C THR A 12 -3.81 -5.93 -3.77
N ILE A 13 -2.54 -5.53 -3.64
CA ILE A 13 -2.06 -4.21 -4.06
C ILE A 13 -2.38 -3.98 -5.55
N SER A 14 -2.19 -5.00 -6.39
CA SER A 14 -2.46 -4.91 -7.84
C SER A 14 -3.93 -4.67 -8.15
N ASP A 15 -4.84 -5.34 -7.43
CA ASP A 15 -6.29 -5.12 -7.57
C ASP A 15 -6.64 -3.66 -7.26
N CYS A 16 -6.08 -3.12 -6.17
CA CYS A 16 -6.32 -1.75 -5.75
C CYS A 16 -5.81 -0.74 -6.78
N LEU A 17 -4.58 -0.94 -7.29
CA LEU A 17 -3.99 -0.06 -8.30
C LEU A 17 -4.77 -0.08 -9.62
N THR A 18 -5.16 -1.27 -10.09
CA THR A 18 -5.96 -1.43 -11.30
C THR A 18 -7.32 -0.76 -11.17
N PHE A 19 -7.95 -0.90 -10.00
CA PHE A 19 -9.23 -0.26 -9.72
C PHE A 19 -9.11 1.26 -9.66
N LEU A 20 -8.05 1.77 -9.02
CA LEU A 20 -7.78 3.21 -8.95
C LEU A 20 -7.61 3.81 -10.34
N ALA A 21 -6.78 3.21 -11.20
CA ALA A 21 -6.55 3.69 -12.56
C ALA A 21 -7.85 3.81 -13.36
N LYS A 22 -8.72 2.78 -13.31
CA LYS A 22 -10.05 2.82 -13.96
C LYS A 22 -10.95 3.92 -13.39
N THR A 23 -10.93 4.08 -12.07
CA THR A 23 -11.76 5.09 -11.38
C THR A 23 -11.29 6.50 -11.70
N GLU A 24 -9.97 6.73 -11.77
CA GLU A 24 -9.38 8.02 -12.12
C GLU A 24 -9.70 8.40 -13.56
N GLY A 25 -9.57 7.48 -14.52
CA GLY A 25 -10.01 7.74 -15.90
C GLY A 25 -11.50 8.09 -15.99
N SER A 26 -12.36 7.41 -15.21
CA SER A 26 -13.79 7.75 -15.14
C SER A 26 -14.05 9.13 -14.53
N ILE A 27 -13.26 9.53 -13.52
CA ILE A 27 -13.36 10.86 -12.89
C ILE A 27 -12.96 11.95 -13.88
N GLU A 28 -11.86 11.75 -14.61
CA GLU A 28 -11.37 12.69 -15.61
C GLU A 28 -12.37 12.86 -16.74
N GLU A 29 -12.91 11.78 -17.28
CA GLU A 29 -13.94 11.82 -18.33
C GLU A 29 -15.19 12.59 -17.88
N ILE A 30 -15.71 12.32 -16.67
CA ILE A 30 -16.88 13.03 -16.15
C ILE A 30 -16.59 14.52 -15.96
N LYS A 31 -15.40 14.88 -15.46
CA LYS A 31 -15.00 16.28 -15.32
C LYS A 31 -14.90 16.97 -16.68
N PHE A 32 -14.29 16.30 -17.65
CA PHE A 32 -14.15 16.82 -19.00
C PHE A 32 -15.52 17.12 -19.62
N GLN A 33 -16.47 16.17 -19.54
CA GLN A 33 -17.84 16.37 -20.03
C GLN A 33 -18.56 17.51 -19.29
N LEU A 34 -18.36 17.66 -17.98
CA LEU A 34 -19.00 18.73 -17.21
C LEU A 34 -18.48 20.14 -17.55
N GLU A 35 -17.23 20.25 -17.97
CA GLU A 35 -16.52 21.51 -18.18
C GLU A 35 -16.44 21.92 -19.65
N TYR A 36 -16.22 20.98 -20.56
CA TYR A 36 -15.88 21.26 -21.96
C TYR A 36 -16.88 20.69 -22.99
N ASP A 37 -17.63 19.63 -22.64
CA ASP A 37 -18.59 18.97 -23.55
C ASP A 37 -19.92 18.60 -22.83
N PRO A 38 -20.71 19.59 -22.36
CA PRO A 38 -21.94 19.33 -21.65
C PRO A 38 -22.99 18.73 -22.59
N ARG A 39 -23.30 17.43 -22.41
CA ARG A 39 -24.17 16.66 -23.31
C ARG A 39 -25.66 16.75 -23.00
N GLY A 40 -26.08 17.60 -22.07
CA GLY A 40 -27.48 17.69 -21.66
C GLY A 40 -27.80 18.82 -20.70
N GLY A 41 -29.07 18.93 -20.34
CA GLY A 41 -29.58 19.93 -19.40
C GLY A 41 -29.33 19.60 -17.92
N ASP A 42 -30.01 20.31 -17.03
CA ASP A 42 -29.78 20.25 -15.58
C ASP A 42 -29.89 18.85 -14.98
N GLU A 43 -30.81 18.01 -15.47
CA GLU A 43 -30.95 16.62 -14.99
C GLU A 43 -29.70 15.79 -15.28
N TRP A 44 -29.15 15.90 -16.50
CA TRP A 44 -27.90 15.25 -16.89
C TRP A 44 -26.74 15.76 -16.05
N ARG A 45 -26.64 17.09 -15.86
CA ARG A 45 -25.60 17.72 -15.04
C ARG A 45 -25.65 17.22 -13.60
N ASN A 46 -26.83 17.16 -13.01
CA ASN A 46 -27.04 16.62 -11.66
C ASN A 46 -26.71 15.13 -11.54
N ALA A 47 -26.97 14.34 -12.59
CA ALA A 47 -26.55 12.94 -12.64
C ALA A 47 -25.02 12.80 -12.72
N ALA A 48 -24.36 13.58 -13.59
CA ALA A 48 -22.91 13.59 -13.73
C ALA A 48 -22.18 14.03 -12.45
N VAL A 49 -22.67 15.07 -11.77
CA VAL A 49 -22.14 15.50 -10.46
C VAL A 49 -22.28 14.40 -9.40
N ARG A 50 -23.43 13.71 -9.36
CA ARG A 50 -23.63 12.56 -8.45
C ARG A 50 -22.69 11.40 -8.78
N ALA A 51 -22.49 11.08 -10.05
CA ALA A 51 -21.55 10.07 -10.49
C ALA A 51 -20.10 10.43 -10.07
N LEU A 52 -19.69 11.67 -10.28
CA LEU A 52 -18.39 12.19 -9.85
C LEU A 52 -18.19 12.06 -8.34
N PHE A 53 -19.20 12.39 -7.54
CA PHE A 53 -19.17 12.21 -6.08
C PHE A 53 -18.96 10.74 -5.69
N ILE A 54 -19.69 9.82 -6.33
CA ILE A 54 -19.57 8.38 -6.08
C ILE A 54 -18.17 7.90 -6.46
N CYS A 55 -17.66 8.24 -7.64
CA CYS A 55 -16.31 7.86 -8.07
C CYS A 55 -15.23 8.38 -7.11
N ASN A 56 -15.36 9.62 -6.63
CA ASN A 56 -14.44 10.15 -5.63
C ASN A 56 -14.52 9.43 -4.28
N LYS A 57 -15.72 9.03 -3.84
CA LYS A 57 -15.88 8.20 -2.64
C LYS A 57 -15.21 6.83 -2.82
N LYS A 58 -15.40 6.21 -3.98
CA LYS A 58 -14.77 4.94 -4.37
C LYS A 58 -13.24 5.06 -4.37
N ARG A 59 -12.67 6.09 -5.01
CA ARG A 59 -11.23 6.38 -5.03
C ARG A 59 -10.63 6.49 -3.63
N ARG A 60 -11.26 7.26 -2.73
CA ARG A 60 -10.80 7.41 -1.33
C ARG A 60 -10.78 6.08 -0.59
N ALA A 61 -11.84 5.29 -0.73
CA ALA A 61 -11.95 3.97 -0.11
C ALA A 61 -10.84 3.01 -0.56
N VAL A 62 -10.58 2.93 -1.88
CA VAL A 62 -9.53 2.04 -2.41
C VAL A 62 -8.14 2.53 -2.04
N THR A 63 -7.91 3.85 -2.00
CA THR A 63 -6.64 4.43 -1.55
C THR A 63 -6.33 4.04 -0.11
N ALA A 64 -7.33 4.10 0.78
CA ALA A 64 -7.16 3.66 2.17
C ALA A 64 -6.84 2.16 2.26
N ARG A 65 -7.52 1.31 1.47
CA ARG A 65 -7.22 -0.13 1.43
C ARG A 65 -5.81 -0.42 0.91
N LEU A 66 -5.37 0.29 -0.12
CA LEU A 66 -4.01 0.19 -0.66
C LEU A 66 -2.95 0.55 0.38
N ALA A 67 -3.17 1.60 1.17
CA ALA A 67 -2.25 1.98 2.24
C ALA A 67 -2.11 0.88 3.30
N VAL A 68 -3.22 0.26 3.70
CA VAL A 68 -3.20 -0.89 4.64
C VAL A 68 -2.41 -2.06 4.05
N LEU A 69 -2.71 -2.46 2.81
CA LEU A 69 -2.01 -3.58 2.16
C LEU A 69 -0.50 -3.34 2.01
N ARG A 70 -0.09 -2.11 1.68
CA ARG A 70 1.34 -1.74 1.61
C ARG A 70 2.02 -1.81 2.98
N GLN A 71 1.32 -1.42 4.03
CA GLN A 71 1.85 -1.53 5.39
C GLN A 71 1.97 -3.00 5.81
N GLU A 72 0.96 -3.83 5.54
CA GLU A 72 0.99 -5.28 5.79
C GLU A 72 2.15 -5.96 5.05
N GLU A 73 2.37 -5.64 3.76
CA GLU A 73 3.50 -6.17 2.98
C GLU A 73 4.86 -5.73 3.55
N LYS A 74 4.99 -4.46 3.95
CA LYS A 74 6.21 -3.95 4.59
C LYS A 74 6.50 -4.70 5.89
N GLU A 75 5.50 -4.89 6.74
CA GLU A 75 5.64 -5.61 8.01
C GLU A 75 6.01 -7.07 7.78
N GLU A 76 5.40 -7.74 6.81
CA GLU A 76 5.77 -9.11 6.46
C GLU A 76 7.20 -9.21 5.94
N ASN A 77 7.63 -8.30 5.07
CA ASN A 77 9.00 -8.27 4.58
C ASN A 77 10.00 -8.07 5.72
N VAL A 78 9.72 -7.18 6.68
CA VAL A 78 10.54 -7.01 7.87
C VAL A 78 10.60 -8.30 8.69
N ARG A 79 9.46 -8.96 8.93
CA ARG A 79 9.41 -10.24 9.67
C ARG A 79 10.21 -11.33 8.97
N VAL A 80 10.09 -11.45 7.65
CA VAL A 80 10.84 -12.42 6.85
C VAL A 80 12.34 -12.13 6.93
N HIS A 81 12.76 -10.88 6.76
CA HIS A 81 14.16 -10.49 6.87
C HIS A 81 14.75 -10.77 8.26
N GLN A 82 14.01 -10.45 9.33
CA GLN A 82 14.41 -10.78 10.69
C GLN A 82 14.58 -12.29 10.87
N ARG A 83 13.60 -13.07 10.40
CA ARG A 83 13.66 -14.54 10.49
C ARG A 83 14.84 -15.12 9.71
N VAL A 84 15.11 -14.63 8.50
CA VAL A 84 16.28 -15.04 7.70
C VAL A 84 17.58 -14.71 8.43
N ASN A 85 17.68 -13.51 9.02
CA ASN A 85 18.84 -13.12 9.80
C ASN A 85 19.03 -14.00 11.04
N ASP A 86 17.95 -14.35 11.76
CA ASP A 86 18.01 -15.23 12.93
C ASP A 86 18.55 -16.62 12.55
N PHE A 87 18.07 -17.19 11.44
CA PHE A 87 18.58 -18.45 10.93
C PHE A 87 20.03 -18.34 10.46
N LEU A 88 20.40 -17.26 9.77
CA LEU A 88 21.77 -17.01 9.35
C LEU A 88 22.72 -16.92 10.56
N VAL A 89 22.35 -16.19 11.61
CA VAL A 89 23.16 -16.07 12.84
C VAL A 89 23.33 -17.44 13.51
N LYS A 90 22.27 -18.25 13.59
CA LYS A 90 22.35 -19.63 14.11
C LYS A 90 23.31 -20.49 13.31
N GLU A 91 23.21 -20.46 11.98
CA GLU A 91 24.11 -21.21 11.08
C GLU A 91 25.55 -20.73 11.16
N LEU A 92 25.79 -19.42 11.22
CA LEU A 92 27.13 -18.87 11.36
C LEU A 92 27.77 -19.28 12.68
N ARG A 93 27.02 -19.28 13.78
CA ARG A 93 27.52 -19.70 15.10
C ARG A 93 28.06 -21.14 15.09
N LEU A 94 27.51 -22.02 14.26
CA LEU A 94 27.98 -23.40 14.11
C LEU A 94 29.27 -23.52 13.27
N ARG A 95 29.60 -22.49 12.48
CA ARG A 95 30.70 -22.51 11.50
C ARG A 95 31.92 -21.69 11.93
N VAL A 96 31.71 -20.61 12.68
CA VAL A 96 32.79 -19.71 13.12
C VAL A 96 33.26 -20.05 14.53
N SER A 97 34.47 -19.62 14.88
CA SER A 97 34.96 -19.76 16.26
C SER A 97 34.17 -18.85 17.21
N GLU A 98 34.05 -19.27 18.47
CA GLU A 98 33.27 -18.55 19.49
C GLU A 98 33.79 -17.12 19.74
N LEU A 99 35.10 -16.93 19.67
CA LEU A 99 35.76 -15.63 19.81
C LEU A 99 35.33 -14.66 18.70
N VAL A 100 35.39 -15.10 17.44
CA VAL A 100 34.99 -14.28 16.29
C VAL A 100 33.50 -13.95 16.37
N PHE A 101 32.65 -14.90 16.77
CA PHE A 101 31.23 -14.66 16.93
C PHE A 101 30.94 -13.57 17.98
N HIS A 102 31.60 -13.63 19.15
CA HIS A 102 31.44 -12.64 20.21
C HIS A 102 31.93 -11.25 19.80
N GLU A 103 33.05 -11.17 19.09
CA GLU A 103 33.54 -9.90 18.53
C GLU A 103 32.52 -9.28 17.58
N CYS A 104 31.97 -10.07 16.66
CA CYS A 104 30.92 -9.62 15.75
C CYS A 104 29.66 -9.15 16.50
N GLU A 105 29.23 -9.89 17.53
CA GLU A 105 28.07 -9.51 18.34
C GLU A 105 28.31 -8.18 19.07
N ASN A 106 29.49 -7.98 19.65
CA ASN A 106 29.87 -6.74 20.32
C ASN A 106 29.83 -5.55 19.37
N ILE A 107 30.40 -5.70 18.17
CA ILE A 107 30.38 -4.68 17.12
C ILE A 107 28.92 -4.37 16.70
N ALA A 108 28.10 -5.40 16.49
CA ALA A 108 26.70 -5.23 16.11
C ALA A 108 25.90 -4.45 17.18
N ARG A 109 26.10 -4.77 18.47
CA ARG A 109 25.47 -4.06 19.59
C ARG A 109 25.90 -2.61 19.67
N GLN A 110 27.18 -2.30 19.45
CA GLN A 110 27.67 -0.92 19.42
C GLN A 110 27.02 -0.13 18.28
N LYS A 111 26.97 -0.70 17.07
CA LYS A 111 26.31 -0.06 15.92
C LYS A 111 24.82 0.18 16.16
N ALA A 112 24.10 -0.79 16.72
CA ALA A 112 22.68 -0.64 17.02
C ALA A 112 22.41 0.48 18.03
N ARG A 113 23.26 0.65 19.05
CA ARG A 113 23.15 1.75 20.01
C ARG A 113 23.37 3.11 19.35
N LEU A 114 24.33 3.22 18.44
CA LEU A 114 24.62 4.47 17.74
C LEU A 114 23.47 4.89 16.80
N MET A 115 22.79 3.93 16.18
CA MET A 115 21.64 4.20 15.28
C MET A 115 20.36 4.62 16.01
N ASN A 116 20.21 4.32 17.30
CA ASN A 116 19.03 4.68 18.10
C ASN A 116 19.13 6.09 18.75
N VAL A 117 20.20 6.84 18.49
CA VAL A 117 20.50 8.16 19.09
C VAL A 117 20.43 9.28 18.04
N SER A 118 19.83 9.02 16.86
CA SER A 118 19.59 10.01 15.79
C SER A 118 18.14 9.99 15.36
#